data_AF-W7YM40-F1
#
_entry.id   AF-W7YM40-F1
#
_cell.length_a   1.000
_cell.length_b   1.000
_cell.length_c   1.000
_cell.angle_alpha   90.00
_cell.angle_beta   90.00
_cell.angle_gamma   90.00
#
_symmetry.space_group_name_H-M   'P 1'
#
loop_
_entity.id
_entity.type
_entity.pdbx_description
1 polymer ?
#
loop_
_entity_poly.entity_id
_entity_poly.type
_entity_poly.pdbx_seq_one_letter_code
_entity_poly.pdbx_strand_id
1 'polypeptide(L)'
;MMDIQLLTAISPVDGRYRSKVDGLALYFSEYALIRYRVLVEIEYFIALCEQPLPQLADFDKSYMRIYEIFIRNFNWRMRSELKK
;
A
#
# COMPACT_ATOMS: atom_id res chain seq x y z
N MET A 1 -15.51 -5.34 -8.34
CA MET A 1 -15.10 -5.80 -7.00
C MET A 1 -16.34 -5.81 -6.13
N MET A 2 -16.61 -6.88 -5.39
CA MET A 2 -17.84 -6.99 -4.58
C MET A 2 -17.90 -5.82 -3.58
N ASP A 3 -18.87 -4.93 -3.78
CA ASP A 3 -19.37 -4.10 -2.71
C ASP A 3 -19.72 -5.03 -1.55
N ILE A 4 -19.04 -4.87 -0.40
CA ILE A 4 -19.50 -5.51 0.83
C ILE A 4 -20.87 -4.90 1.10
N GLN A 5 -21.92 -5.65 0.79
CA GLN A 5 -23.25 -5.20 1.13
C GLN A 5 -23.37 -5.26 2.65
N LEU A 6 -23.70 -4.12 3.25
CA LEU A 6 -23.78 -3.96 4.71
C LEU A 6 -24.63 -5.05 5.39
N LEU A 7 -25.65 -5.56 4.68
CA LEU A 7 -26.56 -6.61 5.16
C LEU A 7 -25.99 -8.03 5.05
N THR A 8 -24.99 -8.27 4.20
CA THR A 8 -24.36 -9.60 4.03
C THR A 8 -22.97 -9.69 4.66
N ALA A 9 -22.47 -8.59 5.23
CA ALA A 9 -21.22 -8.57 5.97
C ALA A 9 -21.27 -9.55 7.16
N ILE A 10 -20.29 -10.47 7.22
CA ILE A 10 -20.18 -11.46 8.29
C ILE A 10 -19.87 -10.77 9.63
N SER A 11 -18.99 -9.77 9.61
CA SER A 11 -18.61 -8.99 10.80
C SER A 11 -19.44 -7.70 10.89
N PRO A 12 -19.98 -7.35 12.07
CA PRO A 12 -20.66 -6.07 12.29
C PRO A 12 -19.79 -4.84 12.01
N VAL A 13 -18.46 -4.96 12.16
CA VAL A 13 -17.49 -3.88 11.89
C VAL A 13 -17.54 -3.45 10.43
N ASP A 14 -17.65 -4.41 9.52
CA ASP A 14 -17.74 -4.16 8.07
C ASP A 14 -19.18 -3.90 7.59
N GLY A 15 -20.18 -4.19 8.44
CA GLY A 15 -21.61 -3.98 8.18
C GLY A 15 -22.22 -2.90 9.08
N ARG A 16 -22.97 -3.31 10.10
CA ARG A 16 -23.74 -2.44 11.02
C ARG A 16 -22.99 -1.20 11.51
N TYR A 17 -21.69 -1.33 11.80
CA TYR A 17 -20.87 -0.26 12.38
C TYR A 17 -19.97 0.44 11.36
N ARG A 18 -20.10 0.13 10.06
CA ARG A 18 -19.19 0.66 9.03
C ARG A 18 -19.10 2.18 9.04
N SER A 19 -20.22 2.88 9.23
CA SER A 19 -20.26 4.35 9.31
C SER A 19 -19.55 4.96 10.53
N LYS A 20 -19.19 4.14 11.52
CA LYS A 20 -18.43 4.56 12.71
C LYS A 20 -16.94 4.32 12.57
N VAL A 21 -16.53 3.48 11.62
CA VAL A 21 -15.15 2.96 11.51
C VAL A 21 -14.61 3.04 10.08
N ASP A 22 -15.28 3.74 9.17
CA ASP A 22 -14.89 3.82 7.76
C ASP A 22 -13.46 4.38 7.59
N GLY A 23 -13.08 5.37 8.39
CA GLY A 23 -11.73 5.93 8.42
C GLY A 23 -10.65 4.92 8.83
N LEU A 24 -11.01 3.90 9.62
CA LEU A 24 -10.08 2.83 10.03
C LEU A 24 -9.72 1.91 8.85
N ALA A 25 -10.55 1.84 7.81
CA ALA A 25 -10.28 1.00 6.65
C ALA A 25 -9.01 1.42 5.89
N LEU A 26 -8.57 2.68 6.02
CA LEU A 26 -7.31 3.15 5.46
C LEU A 26 -6.07 2.62 6.17
N TYR A 27 -6.22 1.98 7.34
CA TYR A 27 -5.13 1.47 8.17
C TYR A 27 -5.24 -0.03 8.44
N PHE A 28 -6.45 -0.56 8.59
CA PHE A 28 -6.69 -1.94 9.03
C PHE A 28 -7.38 -2.83 7.99
N SER A 29 -7.46 -2.39 6.74
CA SER A 29 -7.93 -3.25 5.66
C SER A 29 -6.77 -3.98 4.98
N GLU A 30 -7.09 -5.00 4.19
CA GLU A 30 -6.09 -5.65 3.34
C GLU A 30 -5.48 -4.68 2.31
N TYR A 31 -6.25 -3.70 1.84
CA TYR A 31 -5.71 -2.61 1.00
C TYR A 31 -4.67 -1.81 1.76
N ALA A 32 -4.97 -1.42 3.01
CA ALA A 32 -4.04 -0.70 3.86
C ALA A 32 -2.77 -1.51 4.11
N LEU A 33 -2.90 -2.79 4.45
CA LEU A 33 -1.76 -3.69 4.65
C LEU A 33 -0.85 -3.72 3.43
N ILE A 34 -1.42 -3.90 2.23
CA ILE A 34 -0.64 -3.93 0.98
C ILE A 34 0.01 -2.57 0.71
N ARG A 35 -0.73 -1.47 0.86
CA ARG A 35 -0.21 -0.10 0.70
C ARG A 35 0.99 0.14 1.60
N TYR A 36 0.88 -0.17 2.88
CA TYR A 36 1.95 0.08 3.85
C TYR A 36 3.14 -0.85 3.64
N ARG A 37 2.93 -2.11 3.23
CA ARG A 37 4.03 -3.00 2.85
C ARG A 37 4.81 -2.45 1.66
N VAL A 38 4.11 -2.05 0.60
CA VAL A 38 4.75 -1.46 -0.60
C VAL A 38 5.51 -0.18 -0.25
N LEU A 39 4.93 0.69 0.59
CA LEU A 39 5.59 1.88 1.08
C LEU A 39 6.91 1.53 1.79
N VAL A 40 6.88 0.59 2.74
CA VAL A 40 8.08 0.19 3.49
C VAL A 40 9.14 -0.41 2.59
N GLU A 41 8.78 -1.29 1.67
CA GLU A 41 9.75 -1.93 0.74
C GLU A 41 10.43 -0.90 -0.17
N ILE A 42 9.68 0.10 -0.65
CA ILE A 42 10.24 1.16 -1.49
C ILE A 42 11.13 2.08 -0.68
N GLU A 43 10.69 2.55 0.49
CA GLU A 43 11.51 3.40 1.38
C GLU A 43 12.79 2.67 1.82
N TYR A 44 12.69 1.37 2.11
CA TYR A 44 13.84 0.53 2.42
C TYR A 44 14.82 0.45 1.25
N PHE A 45 14.32 0.24 0.02
CA PHE A 45 15.15 0.24 -1.18
C PHE A 45 15.85 1.58 -1.41
N ILE A 46 15.12 2.70 -1.26
CA ILE A 46 15.69 4.06 -1.34
C ILE A 46 16.83 4.20 -0.33
N ALA A 47 16.61 3.82 0.93
CA ALA A 47 17.63 3.87 1.97
C ALA A 47 18.87 3.01 1.63
N LEU A 48 18.69 1.84 1.01
CA LEU A 48 19.81 1.01 0.55
C LEU A 48 20.61 1.68 -0.57
N CYS A 49 19.98 2.40 -1.50
CA CYS A 49 20.66 3.16 -2.56
C CYS A 49 21.46 4.36 -2.03
N GLU A 50 21.23 4.79 -0.79
CA GLU A 50 22.05 5.80 -0.11
C GLU A 50 23.27 5.21 0.60
N GLN A 51 23.30 3.88 0.81
CA GLN A 51 24.45 3.19 1.36
C GLN A 51 25.46 2.84 0.27
N PRO A 52 26.77 2.75 0.58
CA PRO A 52 27.82 2.38 -0.38
C PRO A 52 27.84 0.87 -0.63
N LEU A 53 26.71 0.31 -1.06
CA LEU A 53 26.58 -1.11 -1.38
C LEU A 53 27.14 -1.38 -2.78
N PRO A 54 28.11 -2.29 -2.95
CA PRO A 54 28.71 -2.58 -4.25
C PRO A 54 27.67 -2.97 -5.32
N GLN A 55 26.60 -3.67 -4.94
CA GLN A 55 25.54 -4.12 -5.85
C GLN A 55 24.65 -2.97 -6.35
N LEU A 56 24.68 -1.81 -5.69
CA LEU A 56 23.89 -0.63 -6.01
C LEU A 56 24.75 0.56 -6.46
N ALA A 57 26.05 0.37 -6.63
CA ALA A 57 26.98 1.44 -6.97
C ALA A 57 26.62 2.16 -8.28
N ASP A 58 26.13 1.41 -9.26
CA ASP A 58 25.74 1.90 -10.59
C ASP A 58 24.23 2.20 -10.71
N PHE A 59 23.49 2.19 -9.60
CA PHE A 59 22.06 2.46 -9.64
C PHE A 59 21.76 3.93 -9.98
N ASP A 60 20.98 4.17 -11.01
CA ASP A 60 20.58 5.52 -11.41
C ASP A 60 19.58 6.13 -10.42
N LYS A 61 20.03 7.13 -9.67
CA LYS A 61 19.21 7.83 -8.67
C LYS A 61 18.10 8.68 -9.30
N SER A 62 18.05 8.86 -10.62
CA SER A 62 16.94 9.54 -11.30
C SER A 62 15.59 8.84 -11.08
N TYR A 63 15.60 7.52 -10.85
CA TYR A 63 14.40 6.72 -10.56
C TYR A 63 13.78 7.02 -9.18
N MET A 64 14.51 7.66 -8.26
CA MET A 64 14.02 7.97 -6.91
C MET A 64 12.75 8.82 -6.95
N ARG A 65 12.69 9.80 -7.86
CA ARG A 65 11.51 10.65 -8.03
C ARG A 65 10.28 9.86 -8.51
N ILE A 66 10.49 8.80 -9.29
CA ILE A 66 9.40 7.94 -9.77
C ILE A 66 8.82 7.14 -8.59
N TYR A 67 9.68 6.61 -7.72
CA TYR A 67 9.24 5.89 -6.52
C TYR A 67 8.45 6.77 -5.56
N GLU A 68 8.88 8.02 -5.32
CA GLU A 68 8.12 8.98 -4.51
C GLU A 68 6.74 9.28 -5.09
N ILE A 69 6.65 9.49 -6.40
CA ILE A 69 5.38 9.73 -7.10
C ILE A 69 4.49 8.50 -6.98
N PHE A 70 5.05 7.30 -7.12
CA PHE A 70 4.32 6.05 -7.01
C PHE A 70 3.71 5.88 -5.60
N ILE A 71 4.51 6.08 -4.54
CA ILE A 71 4.02 6.01 -3.15
C ILE A 71 2.85 6.98 -2.93
N ARG A 72 2.98 8.23 -3.40
CA ARG A 72 1.95 9.27 -3.24
C ARG A 72 0.64 8.94 -3.96
N ASN A 73 0.72 8.24 -5.09
CA ASN A 73 -0.44 7.92 -5.93
C ASN A 73 -0.95 6.48 -5.77
N PHE A 74 -0.43 5.73 -4.79
CA PHE A 74 -0.83 4.36 -4.53
C PHE A 74 -2.32 4.26 -4.22
N ASN A 75 -3.07 3.54 -5.06
CA ASN A 75 -4.51 3.44 -4.96
C ASN A 75 -5.00 1.99 -5.01
N TRP A 76 -6.29 1.80 -4.69
CA TRP A 76 -6.89 0.48 -4.53
C TRP A 76 -6.90 -0.37 -5.82
N ARG A 77 -6.84 0.23 -7.02
CA ARG A 77 -6.78 -0.51 -8.29
C ARG A 77 -5.45 -1.25 -8.44
N MET A 78 -4.38 -0.68 -7.89
CA MET A 78 -3.03 -1.27 -7.96
C MET A 78 -2.90 -2.55 -7.12
N ARG A 79 -3.91 -2.88 -6.29
CA ARG A 79 -3.92 -4.12 -5.48
C ARG A 79 -4.02 -5.39 -6.32
N SER A 80 -4.79 -5.39 -7.40
CA SER A 80 -5.08 -6.63 -8.15
C SER A 80 -3.85 -7.26 -8.79
N GLU A 81 -2.81 -6.46 -9.05
CA GLU A 81 -1.58 -6.92 -9.71
C GLU A 81 -0.53 -7.45 -8.72
N LEU A 82 -0.68 -7.17 -7.42
CA LEU A 82 0.28 -7.53 -6.38
C LEU A 82 -0.06 -8.85 -5.68
N LYS A 83 -1.25 -9.40 -5.90
CA LYS A 83 -1.64 -10.72 -5.41
C LYS A 83 -1.18 -11.80 -6.39
N LYS A 84 -0.06 -12.44 -6.06
CA LYS A 84 0.24 -13.81 -6.53
C LYS A 84 -0.39 -14.83 -5.60
#